data_AF-A0A174FHJ8-F1
#
_entry.id   AF-A0A174FHJ8-F1
#
_cell.length_a   1.000
_cell.length_b   1.000
_cell.length_c   1.000
_cell.angle_alpha   90.00
_cell.angle_beta   90.00
_cell.angle_gamma   90.00
#
_symmetry.space_group_name_H-M   'P 1'
#
loop_
_entity.id
_entity.type
_entity.pdbx_description
1 polymer ?
#
loop_
_entity_poly.entity_id
_entity_poly.type
_entity_poly.pdbx_seq_one_letter_code
_entity_poly.pdbx_strand_id
1 'polypeptide(L)'
;MKRIVIVAIALFLLILENTILPSYSIMQGYPSILFVFAIAFSIINGKKDAMFIGIVSGVLQDLFFINGFGINLLVNFLLCLLAAKIGEGILKNNRLIPVISCFIISILKIIMIAILFIAFDKKVDFNMAIVSAVLNTIVMLIGYKFVLTTSKKFWKKDEWRFR
;
A
#
# COMPACT_ATOMS: atom_id res chain seq x y z
N MET A 1 -9.55 -19.13 -4.54
CA MET A 1 -8.68 -18.79 -5.69
C MET A 1 -8.27 -17.33 -5.69
N LYS A 2 -9.20 -16.36 -5.87
CA LYS A 2 -8.88 -14.92 -5.96
C LYS A 2 -7.93 -14.42 -4.86
N ARG A 3 -8.26 -14.63 -3.58
CA ARG A 3 -7.43 -14.18 -2.43
C ARG A 3 -6.02 -14.80 -2.38
N ILE A 4 -5.86 -16.05 -2.81
CA ILE A 4 -4.55 -16.74 -2.84
C ILE A 4 -3.62 -16.05 -3.84
N VAL A 5 -4.15 -15.66 -5.00
CA VAL A 5 -3.38 -14.92 -6.03
C VAL A 5 -2.86 -13.60 -5.47
N ILE A 6 -3.69 -12.87 -4.70
CA ILE A 6 -3.24 -11.62 -4.06
C ILE A 6 -2.17 -11.86 -3.02
N VAL A 7 -2.32 -12.89 -2.18
CA VAL A 7 -1.30 -13.22 -1.18
C VAL A 7 0.01 -13.59 -1.88
N ALA A 8 -0.04 -14.34 -2.96
CA ALA A 8 1.15 -14.67 -3.77
C ALA A 8 1.80 -13.41 -4.38
N ILE A 9 1.00 -12.49 -4.94
CA ILE A 9 1.51 -11.20 -5.45
C ILE A 9 2.12 -10.38 -4.31
N ALA A 10 1.46 -10.32 -3.16
CA ALA A 10 1.93 -9.58 -2.00
C ALA A 10 3.26 -10.14 -1.47
N LEU A 11 3.41 -11.46 -1.40
CA LEU A 11 4.66 -12.13 -1.04
C LEU A 11 5.76 -11.85 -2.06
N PHE A 12 5.46 -11.93 -3.35
CA PHE A 12 6.42 -11.61 -4.41
C PHE A 12 6.91 -10.16 -4.30
N LEU A 13 5.98 -9.21 -4.10
CA LEU A 13 6.32 -7.80 -3.91
C LEU A 13 7.15 -7.57 -2.64
N LEU A 14 6.84 -8.26 -1.54
CA LEU A 14 7.62 -8.20 -0.30
C LEU A 14 9.06 -8.65 -0.51
N ILE A 15 9.26 -9.75 -1.22
CA ILE A 15 10.60 -10.29 -1.50
C ILE A 15 11.39 -9.30 -2.36
N LEU A 16 10.78 -8.75 -3.42
CA LEU A 16 11.41 -7.72 -4.23
C LEU A 16 11.75 -6.46 -3.41
N GLU A 17 10.81 -6.02 -2.57
CA GLU A 17 10.96 -4.83 -1.73
C GLU A 17 12.11 -4.95 -0.73
N ASN A 18 12.34 -6.13 -0.13
CA ASN A 18 13.40 -6.32 0.85
C ASN A 18 14.73 -6.81 0.24
N THR A 19 14.72 -7.36 -0.98
CA THR A 19 15.94 -7.93 -1.60
C THR A 19 16.57 -6.96 -2.60
N ILE A 20 15.77 -6.41 -3.53
CA ILE A 20 16.29 -5.66 -4.67
C ILE A 20 16.37 -4.16 -4.33
N LEU A 21 15.27 -3.60 -3.81
CA LEU A 21 15.16 -2.15 -3.63
C LEU A 21 16.15 -1.53 -2.65
N PRO A 22 16.57 -2.19 -1.55
CA PRO A 22 17.58 -1.63 -0.66
C PRO A 22 18.92 -1.43 -1.36
N SER A 23 19.22 -2.25 -2.38
CA SER A 23 20.45 -2.11 -3.19
C SER A 23 20.44 -0.88 -4.10
N TYR A 24 19.26 -0.27 -4.33
CA TYR A 24 19.07 0.92 -5.15
C TYR A 24 18.53 2.11 -4.32
N SER A 25 18.82 2.16 -3.02
CA SER A 25 18.33 3.22 -2.14
C SER A 25 18.82 4.61 -2.59
N ILE A 26 17.93 5.59 -2.62
CA ILE A 26 18.25 6.99 -2.89
C ILE A 26 18.17 7.73 -1.56
N MET A 27 19.25 8.39 -1.13
CA MET A 27 19.30 9.08 0.18
C MET A 27 18.83 8.18 1.33
N GLN A 28 19.25 6.90 1.33
CA GLN A 28 18.82 5.84 2.25
C GLN A 28 17.33 5.43 2.17
N GLY A 29 16.49 6.15 1.42
CA GLY A 29 15.09 5.82 1.19
C GLY A 29 14.88 4.91 -0.03
N TYR A 30 13.93 3.99 0.07
CA TYR A 30 13.46 3.17 -1.05
C TYR A 30 11.93 3.04 -0.99
N PRO A 31 11.24 2.77 -2.12
CA PRO A 31 9.79 2.70 -2.12
C PRO A 31 9.29 1.40 -1.49
N SER A 32 8.12 1.50 -0.84
CA SER A 32 7.40 0.34 -0.34
C SER A 32 6.39 -0.14 -1.38
N ILE A 33 6.85 -0.98 -2.32
CA ILE A 33 6.03 -1.41 -3.47
C ILE A 33 4.84 -2.26 -3.01
N LEU A 34 4.99 -3.08 -1.95
CA LEU A 34 3.87 -3.82 -1.37
C LEU A 34 2.81 -2.87 -0.81
N PHE A 35 3.22 -1.81 -0.12
CA PHE A 35 2.30 -0.80 0.40
C PHE A 35 1.57 -0.07 -0.73
N VAL A 36 2.29 0.37 -1.76
CA VAL A 36 1.70 1.04 -2.93
C VAL A 36 0.68 0.13 -3.62
N PHE A 37 1.01 -1.16 -3.79
CA PHE A 37 0.09 -2.15 -4.33
C PHE A 37 -1.17 -2.29 -3.46
N ALA A 38 -1.04 -2.38 -2.14
CA ALA A 38 -2.16 -2.49 -1.22
C ALA A 38 -3.10 -1.27 -1.30
N ILE A 39 -2.55 -0.05 -1.37
CA ILE A 39 -3.33 1.18 -1.55
C ILE A 39 -4.04 1.19 -2.91
N ALA A 40 -3.34 0.91 -4.00
CA ALA A 40 -3.93 0.83 -5.32
C ALA A 40 -5.07 -0.18 -5.39
N PHE A 41 -4.84 -1.39 -4.86
CA PHE A 41 -5.82 -2.46 -4.82
C PHE A 41 -7.05 -2.08 -3.99
N SER A 42 -6.85 -1.37 -2.87
CA SER A 42 -7.91 -0.89 -1.99
C SER A 42 -8.81 0.15 -2.66
N ILE A 43 -8.22 1.11 -3.39
CA ILE A 43 -8.95 2.11 -4.18
C ILE A 43 -9.85 1.42 -5.23
N ILE A 44 -9.42 0.29 -5.79
CA ILE A 44 -10.13 -0.35 -6.90
C ILE A 44 -11.27 -1.27 -6.41
N ASN A 45 -11.04 -2.09 -5.37
CA ASN A 45 -11.93 -3.23 -5.05
C ASN A 45 -12.94 -2.95 -3.92
N GLY A 46 -12.72 -1.87 -3.16
CA GLY A 46 -13.61 -1.44 -2.08
C GLY A 46 -13.33 -2.13 -0.75
N LYS A 47 -14.17 -1.82 0.25
CA LYS A 47 -13.85 -1.99 1.67
C LYS A 47 -13.45 -3.41 2.12
N LYS A 48 -14.17 -4.46 1.69
CA LYS A 48 -13.89 -5.85 2.13
C LYS A 48 -12.53 -6.35 1.64
N ASP A 49 -12.21 -6.04 0.39
CA ASP A 49 -10.95 -6.45 -0.23
C ASP A 49 -9.78 -5.58 0.25
N ALA A 50 -10.03 -4.30 0.51
CA ALA A 50 -9.09 -3.39 1.15
C ALA A 50 -8.71 -3.83 2.57
N MET A 51 -9.70 -4.25 3.36
CA MET A 51 -9.49 -4.78 4.70
C MET A 51 -8.55 -5.99 4.67
N PHE A 52 -8.80 -6.92 3.74
CA PHE A 52 -7.98 -8.12 3.59
C PHE A 52 -6.54 -7.78 3.18
N ILE A 53 -6.34 -6.97 2.12
CA ILE A 53 -4.97 -6.64 1.69
C ILE A 53 -4.23 -5.77 2.70
N GLY A 54 -4.94 -4.92 3.45
CA GLY A 54 -4.35 -4.10 4.51
C GLY A 54 -3.76 -4.95 5.63
N ILE A 55 -4.49 -5.97 6.10
CA ILE A 55 -3.99 -6.94 7.08
C ILE A 55 -2.83 -7.74 6.50
N VAL A 56 -3.01 -8.34 5.32
CA VAL A 56 -1.98 -9.20 4.71
C VAL A 56 -0.69 -8.43 4.47
N SER A 57 -0.77 -7.26 3.81
CA SER A 57 0.42 -6.45 3.54
C SER A 57 1.09 -5.97 4.82
N GLY A 58 0.33 -5.58 5.83
CA GLY A 58 0.86 -5.11 7.10
C GLY A 58 1.56 -6.21 7.90
N VAL A 59 0.96 -7.40 8.02
CA VAL A 59 1.62 -8.58 8.64
C VAL A 59 2.92 -8.91 7.91
N LEU A 60 2.88 -8.92 6.57
CA LEU A 60 4.06 -9.23 5.76
C LEU A 60 5.18 -8.20 5.96
N GLN A 61 4.86 -6.91 6.09
CA GLN A 61 5.85 -5.88 6.40
C GLN A 61 6.41 -6.01 7.81
N ASP A 62 5.58 -6.39 8.79
CA ASP A 62 6.02 -6.56 10.16
C ASP A 62 6.99 -7.74 10.35
N LEU A 63 6.97 -8.76 9.48
CA LEU A 63 7.96 -9.85 9.51
C LEU A 63 9.41 -9.37 9.37
N PHE A 64 9.62 -8.27 8.64
CA PHE A 64 10.95 -7.66 8.45
C PHE A 64 11.19 -6.51 9.44
N PHE A 65 10.21 -6.18 10.29
CA PHE A 65 10.28 -5.10 11.26
C PHE A 65 10.49 -5.63 12.69
N ILE A 66 11.68 -6.17 12.93
CA ILE A 66 12.06 -6.97 14.11
C ILE A 66 11.69 -6.32 15.46
N ASN A 67 11.73 -4.99 15.57
CA ASN A 67 11.50 -4.30 16.83
C ASN A 67 10.15 -3.55 16.91
N GLY A 68 9.24 -3.70 15.96
CA GLY A 68 7.95 -2.98 16.00
C GLY A 68 6.81 -3.74 15.33
N PHE A 69 6.81 -5.06 15.50
CA PHE A 69 5.76 -5.93 15.00
C PHE A 69 4.38 -5.44 15.44
N GLY A 70 3.42 -5.42 14.51
CA GLY A 70 2.05 -4.92 14.70
C GLY A 70 1.85 -3.47 14.25
N ILE A 71 2.92 -2.67 14.12
CA ILE A 71 2.81 -1.26 13.71
C ILE A 71 2.39 -1.16 12.24
N ASN A 72 3.05 -1.89 11.32
CA ASN A 72 2.66 -1.84 9.91
C ASN A 72 1.30 -2.50 9.69
N LEU A 73 0.97 -3.55 10.45
CA LEU A 73 -0.37 -4.15 10.46
C LEU A 73 -1.45 -3.11 10.72
N LEU A 74 -1.36 -2.40 11.85
CA LEU A 74 -2.36 -1.41 12.24
C LEU A 74 -2.43 -0.26 11.24
N VAL A 75 -1.28 0.29 10.86
CA VAL A 75 -1.21 1.45 9.97
C VAL A 75 -1.70 1.08 8.57
N ASN A 76 -1.21 0.00 7.95
CA ASN A 76 -1.66 -0.39 6.61
C ASN A 76 -3.15 -0.75 6.59
N PHE A 77 -3.67 -1.39 7.63
CA PHE A 77 -5.10 -1.68 7.74
C PHE A 77 -5.95 -0.40 7.67
N LEU A 78 -5.65 0.58 8.51
CA LEU A 78 -6.39 1.84 8.56
C LEU A 78 -6.26 2.63 7.25
N LEU A 79 -5.05 2.69 6.69
CA LEU A 79 -4.79 3.39 5.44
C LEU A 79 -5.47 2.72 4.24
N CYS A 80 -5.53 1.39 4.19
CA CYS A 80 -6.26 0.67 3.15
C CYS A 80 -7.77 0.92 3.25
N LEU A 81 -8.34 0.99 4.46
CA LEU A 81 -9.74 1.36 4.64
C LEU A 81 -10.03 2.79 4.18
N LEU A 82 -9.14 3.75 4.48
CA LEU A 82 -9.23 5.11 3.96
C LEU A 82 -9.13 5.13 2.43
N ALA A 83 -8.18 4.39 1.86
CA ALA A 83 -8.00 4.26 0.42
C ALA A 83 -9.25 3.69 -0.28
N ALA A 84 -9.92 2.71 0.34
CA ALA A 84 -11.18 2.16 -0.17
C ALA A 84 -12.30 3.21 -0.19
N LYS A 85 -12.43 3.99 0.88
CA LYS A 85 -13.43 5.08 0.96
C LYS A 85 -13.17 6.14 -0.10
N ILE A 86 -11.90 6.50 -0.31
CA ILE A 86 -11.49 7.40 -1.39
C ILE A 86 -11.89 6.82 -2.75
N GLY A 87 -11.63 5.53 -2.98
CA GLY A 87 -11.96 4.83 -4.23
C GLY A 87 -13.46 4.69 -4.54
N GLU A 88 -14.35 4.81 -3.56
CA GLU A 88 -15.81 4.81 -3.77
C GLU A 88 -16.29 6.05 -4.52
N GLY A 89 -15.63 7.20 -4.32
CA GLY A 89 -16.00 8.48 -4.94
C GLY A 89 -15.28 8.81 -6.26
N ILE A 90 -14.44 7.90 -6.78
CA ILE A 90 -13.49 8.22 -7.86
C ILE A 90 -13.75 7.42 -9.14
N LEU A 91 -13.58 8.09 -10.28
CA LEU A 91 -13.43 7.45 -11.59
C LEU A 91 -12.14 6.64 -11.67
N LYS A 92 -12.25 5.31 -11.51
CA LYS A 92 -11.11 4.37 -11.46
C LYS A 92 -10.19 4.39 -12.68
N ASN A 93 -10.65 4.92 -13.82
CA ASN A 93 -9.86 5.01 -15.04
C ASN A 93 -8.91 6.22 -15.04
N ASN A 94 -9.17 7.24 -14.20
CA ASN A 94 -8.29 8.38 -14.08
C ASN A 94 -7.10 8.04 -13.17
N ARG A 95 -5.88 8.19 -13.68
CA ARG A 95 -4.64 7.82 -12.97
C ARG A 95 -4.20 8.87 -11.96
N LEU A 96 -4.60 10.13 -12.15
CA LEU A 96 -4.16 11.24 -11.31
C LEU A 96 -4.64 11.10 -9.86
N ILE A 97 -5.91 10.74 -9.67
CA ILE A 97 -6.52 10.72 -8.33
C ILE A 97 -5.89 9.63 -7.45
N PRO A 98 -5.68 8.39 -7.92
CA PRO A 98 -4.94 7.37 -7.16
C PRO A 98 -3.49 7.76 -6.82
N VAL A 99 -2.81 8.50 -7.71
CA VAL A 99 -1.44 8.98 -7.49
C VAL A 99 -1.40 10.03 -6.37
N ILE A 100 -2.25 11.04 -6.45
CA ILE A 100 -2.36 12.09 -5.40
C ILE A 100 -2.78 11.45 -4.07
N SER A 101 -3.74 10.53 -4.10
CA SER A 101 -4.18 9.80 -2.91
C SER A 101 -3.04 9.00 -2.28
N CYS A 102 -2.22 8.32 -3.09
CA CYS A 102 -1.07 7.57 -2.60
C CYS A 102 -0.02 8.46 -1.93
N PHE A 103 0.22 9.67 -2.45
CA PHE A 103 1.11 10.64 -1.82
C PHE A 103 0.61 11.06 -0.44
N ILE A 104 -0.66 11.49 -0.35
CA ILE A 104 -1.30 11.91 0.91
C ILE A 104 -1.31 10.76 1.92
N ILE A 105 -1.68 9.55 1.49
CA ILE A 105 -1.71 8.35 2.33
C ILE A 105 -0.30 7.96 2.79
N SER A 106 0.73 8.14 1.95
CA SER A 106 2.12 7.88 2.34
C SER A 106 2.58 8.86 3.41
N ILE A 107 2.25 10.15 3.30
CA ILE A 107 2.53 11.13 4.36
C ILE A 107 1.79 10.75 5.65
N LEU A 108 0.52 10.35 5.55
CA LEU A 108 -0.24 9.91 6.69
C LEU A 108 0.37 8.67 7.36
N LYS A 109 0.93 7.73 6.58
CA LYS A 109 1.71 6.59 7.09
C LYS A 109 2.89 7.05 7.94
N ILE A 110 3.67 8.03 7.47
CA ILE A 110 4.80 8.58 8.23
C ILE A 110 4.35 9.14 9.57
N ILE A 111 3.29 9.97 9.55
CA ILE A 111 2.74 10.59 10.77
C ILE A 111 2.26 9.52 11.76
N MET A 112 1.50 8.53 11.29
CA MET A 112 0.97 7.47 12.14
C MET A 112 2.09 6.62 12.75
N ILE A 113 3.10 6.26 11.97
CA ILE A 113 4.27 5.52 12.47
C ILE A 113 5.05 6.35 13.48
N ALA A 114 5.25 7.64 13.21
CA ALA A 114 5.94 8.55 14.14
C ALA A 114 5.22 8.66 15.49
N ILE A 115 3.89 8.82 15.48
CA ILE A 115 3.08 8.85 16.71
C ILE A 115 3.23 7.55 17.50
N LEU A 116 3.18 6.40 16.81
CA LEU A 116 3.33 5.11 17.47
C LEU A 116 4.75 4.92 18.03
N PHE A 117 5.78 5.39 17.34
CA PHE A 117 7.17 5.24 17.79
C PHE A 117 7.51 6.08 19.02
N ILE A 118 6.81 7.20 19.25
CA ILE A 118 6.93 7.96 20.51
C ILE A 118 6.62 7.05 21.71
N ALA A 119 5.63 6.17 21.61
CA ALA A 119 5.27 5.24 22.69
C ALA A 119 6.33 4.15 22.94
N PHE A 120 7.23 3.91 21.99
CA PHE A 120 8.29 2.90 22.07
C PHE A 120 9.69 3.51 22.23
N ASP A 121 9.78 4.82 22.47
CA ASP A 121 11.03 5.59 22.57
C ASP A 121 11.96 5.40 21.35
N LYS A 122 11.36 5.35 20.15
CA LYS A 122 12.10 5.21 18.90
C LYS A 122 12.06 6.47 18.06
N LYS A 123 13.15 6.71 17.35
CA LYS A 123 13.27 7.82 16.40
C LYS A 123 12.91 7.35 15.01
N VAL A 124 12.15 8.18 14.30
CA VAL A 124 11.89 8.03 12.86
C VAL A 124 12.89 8.88 12.11
N ASP A 125 13.53 8.31 11.09
CA ASP A 125 14.29 9.09 10.12
C ASP A 125 13.31 9.73 9.12
N PHE A 126 12.99 11.00 9.36
CA PHE A 126 12.04 11.74 8.52
C PHE A 126 12.56 11.97 7.10
N ASN A 127 13.88 12.09 6.90
CA ASN A 127 14.45 12.29 5.57
C ASN A 127 14.24 11.04 4.73
N MET A 128 14.59 9.87 5.28
CA MET A 128 14.36 8.58 4.64
C MET A 128 12.86 8.38 4.36
N ALA A 129 11.99 8.68 5.34
CA ALA A 129 10.55 8.47 5.23
C ALA A 129 9.92 9.35 4.13
N ILE A 130 10.30 10.63 4.04
CA ILE A 130 9.79 11.56 3.01
C ILE A 130 10.25 11.10 1.62
N VAL A 131 11.51 10.70 1.47
CA VAL A 131 12.02 10.17 0.19
C VAL A 131 11.24 8.93 -0.22
N SER A 132 11.00 8.00 0.70
CA SER A 132 10.15 6.82 0.44
C SER A 132 8.73 7.20 0.02
N ALA A 133 8.10 8.23 0.60
CA ALA A 133 6.76 8.68 0.20
C ALA A 133 6.72 9.28 -1.22
N VAL A 134 7.76 10.04 -1.60
CA VAL A 134 7.89 10.54 -2.98
C VAL A 134 8.08 9.37 -3.95
N LEU A 135 8.97 8.43 -3.64
CA LEU A 135 9.21 7.23 -4.45
C LEU A 135 7.95 6.37 -4.58
N ASN A 136 7.17 6.21 -3.51
CA ASN A 136 5.88 5.51 -3.54
C ASN A 136 4.92 6.12 -4.57
N THR A 137 4.93 7.45 -4.69
CA THR A 137 4.08 8.18 -5.64
C THR A 137 4.51 7.92 -7.08
N ILE A 138 5.81 7.86 -7.33
CA ILE A 138 6.36 7.48 -8.65
C ILE A 138 6.00 6.03 -8.97
N VAL A 139 6.17 5.11 -8.03
CA VAL A 139 5.76 3.70 -8.19
C VAL A 139 4.26 3.59 -8.46
N MET A 140 3.43 4.37 -7.78
CA MET A 140 1.98 4.42 -8.04
C MET A 140 1.69 4.93 -9.45
N LEU A 141 2.39 5.99 -9.87
CA LEU A 141 2.28 6.56 -11.21
C LEU A 141 2.73 5.57 -12.30
N ILE A 142 3.56 4.56 -12.02
CA ILE A 142 3.97 3.55 -13.02
C ILE A 142 3.14 2.26 -12.89
N GLY A 143 2.82 1.85 -11.66
CA GLY A 143 2.17 0.59 -11.33
C GLY A 143 0.64 0.61 -11.35
N TYR A 144 -0.02 1.76 -11.21
CA TYR A 144 -1.48 1.79 -11.06
C TYR A 144 -2.25 1.08 -12.20
N LYS A 145 -1.86 1.30 -13.47
CA LYS A 145 -2.50 0.64 -14.62
C LYS A 145 -2.38 -0.89 -14.55
N PHE A 146 -1.24 -1.39 -14.08
CA PHE A 146 -1.00 -2.81 -13.89
C PHE A 146 -1.93 -3.39 -12.81
N VAL A 147 -2.03 -2.71 -11.66
CA VAL A 147 -2.93 -3.12 -10.58
C VAL A 147 -4.39 -3.08 -11.04
N LEU A 148 -4.81 -2.03 -11.74
CA LEU A 148 -6.16 -1.89 -12.29
C LEU A 148 -6.52 -3.04 -13.25
N THR A 149 -5.60 -3.40 -14.14
CA THR A 149 -5.83 -4.46 -15.13
C THR A 149 -5.93 -5.83 -14.46
N THR A 150 -5.01 -6.12 -13.53
CA THR A 150 -5.02 -7.34 -12.71
C THR A 150 -6.32 -7.45 -11.91
N SER A 151 -6.72 -6.35 -11.28
CA SER A 151 -7.95 -6.27 -10.51
C SER A 151 -9.19 -6.51 -11.36
N LYS A 152 -9.30 -5.90 -12.55
CA LYS A 152 -10.43 -6.15 -13.46
C LYS A 152 -10.48 -7.62 -13.90
N LYS A 153 -9.33 -8.24 -14.17
CA LYS A 153 -9.25 -9.64 -14.63
C LYS A 153 -9.71 -10.64 -13.56
N PHE A 154 -9.24 -10.48 -12.32
CA PHE A 154 -9.51 -11.45 -11.25
C PHE A 154 -10.71 -11.08 -10.37
N TRP A 155 -11.04 -9.80 -10.26
CA TRP A 155 -12.05 -9.24 -9.35
C TRP A 155 -13.23 -8.57 -10.05
N LYS A 156 -13.43 -8.82 -11.36
CA LYS A 156 -14.63 -8.44 -12.11
C LYS A 156 -15.86 -8.56 -11.20
N LYS A 157 -16.39 -7.40 -10.76
CA LYS A 157 -17.72 -7.34 -10.19
C LYS A 157 -18.63 -7.61 -11.37
N ASP A 158 -19.60 -8.50 -11.20
CA ASP A 158 -20.67 -8.71 -12.17
C ASP A 158 -21.41 -7.38 -12.35
N GLU A 159 -20.94 -6.55 -13.29
CA GLU A 159 -21.60 -5.30 -13.69
C GLU A 159 -22.92 -5.57 -14.43
N TRP A 160 -23.32 -6.85 -14.59
CA TRP A 160 -24.54 -7.31 -15.25
C TRP A 160 -25.69 -7.64 -14.29
N ARG A 161 -25.73 -7.06 -13.09
CA ARG A 161 -26.91 -7.15 -12.24
C ARG A 161 -27.47 -5.76 -12.00
N PHE A 162 -28.18 -5.27 -13.03
CA PHE A 162 -29.22 -4.27 -12.85
C PHE A 162 -30.11 -4.72 -11.68
N ARG A 163 -30.26 -3.84 -10.69
CA ARG A 163 -31.32 -3.87 -9.69
C ARG A 163 -32.14 -2.61 -9.86
#